data_AF-A0A7W1QMS5-F1
#
_entry.id   AF-A0A7W1QMS5-F1
#
_cell.length_a   1.000
_cell.length_b   1.000
_cell.length_c   1.000
_cell.angle_alpha   90.00
_cell.angle_beta   90.00
_cell.angle_gamma   90.00
#
_symmetry.space_group_name_H-M   'P 1'
#
loop_
_entity.id
_entity.type
_entity.pdbx_description
1 polymer ?
#
loop_
_entity_poly.entity_id
_entity_poly.type
_entity_poly.pdbx_seq_one_letter_code
_entity_poly.pdbx_strand_id
1 'polypeptide(L)' 'MKAGEGLAIVAPFLPSPLIEKLGSEGFRSRVERQLGGVWITQFWRDE' A
#
# COMPACT_ATOMS: atom_id res chain seq x y z
N MET A 1 8.67 0.95 10.57
CA MET A 1 7.64 2.00 10.76
C MET A 1 7.26 1.97 12.22
N LYS A 2 7.19 3.12 12.86
CA LYS A 2 6.70 3.23 14.24
C LYS A 2 5.21 2.91 14.27
N ALA A 3 4.70 2.54 15.45
CA ALA A 3 3.27 2.46 15.69
C ALA A 3 2.59 3.78 15.26
N GLY A 4 1.56 3.67 14.41
CA GLY A 4 0.84 4.83 13.85
C GLY A 4 1.44 5.44 12.58
N GLU A 5 2.60 4.96 12.10
CA GLU A 5 3.11 5.37 10.78
C GLU A 5 2.51 4.49 9.66
N GLY A 6 2.21 5.10 8.52
CA GLY A 6 1.70 4.46 7.29
C GLY A 6 2.56 4.82 6.07
N LEU A 7 2.61 3.96 5.05
CA LEU A 7 3.26 4.25 3.77
C LEU A 7 2.19 4.33 2.68
N ALA A 8 2.15 5.44 1.95
CA ALA A 8 1.30 5.59 0.77
C ALA A 8 2.16 5.56 -0.49
N ILE A 9 1.78 4.72 -1.46
CA ILE A 9 2.42 4.61 -2.76
C ILE A 9 1.45 5.11 -3.82
N VAL A 10 1.93 6.05 -4.63
CA VAL A 10 1.19 6.58 -5.79
C VAL A 10 1.90 6.10 -7.05
N ALA A 11 1.19 5.35 -7.88
CA ALA A 11 1.76 4.73 -9.08
C ALA A 11 0.77 4.76 -10.26
N PRO A 12 1.26 4.75 -11.51
CA PRO A 12 0.39 4.67 -12.69
C PRO A 12 -0.15 3.25 -12.95
N PHE A 13 0.17 2.29 -12.09
CA PHE A 13 -0.27 0.89 -12.16
C PHE A 13 -0.48 0.34 -10.75
N LEU A 14 -1.22 -0.76 -10.64
CA LEU A 14 -1.37 -1.50 -9.38
C LEU A 14 -0.02 -2.15 -9.00
N PRO A 15 0.60 -1.80 -7.86
CA PRO A 15 1.90 -2.34 -7.48
C PRO A 15 1.79 -3.74 -6.84
N SER A 16 1.18 -4.70 -7.54
CA SER A 16 0.89 -6.05 -7.01
C SER A 16 2.09 -6.76 -6.38
N PRO A 17 3.30 -6.79 -6.99
CA PRO A 17 4.45 -7.46 -6.38
C PRO A 17 4.84 -6.88 -5.02
N LEU A 18 4.62 -5.57 -4.84
CA LEU A 18 4.93 -4.89 -3.58
C LEU A 18 3.86 -5.14 -2.53
N ILE A 19 2.59 -5.23 -2.94
CA ILE A 19 1.47 -5.62 -2.08
C ILE A 19 1.71 -7.02 -1.52
N GLU A 20 2.07 -7.97 -2.37
CA GLU A 20 2.35 -9.36 -1.99
C GLU A 20 3.53 -9.44 -1.01
N LYS A 21 4.65 -8.78 -1.36
CA LYS A 21 5.83 -8.75 -0.52
C LYS A 21 5.53 -8.19 0.87
N LEU A 22 4.99 -6.97 0.95
CA LEU A 22 4.71 -6.32 2.23
C LEU A 22 3.61 -7.08 3.01
N GLY A 23 2.63 -7.66 2.31
CA GLY A 23 1.64 -8.55 2.92
C GLY A 23 2.28 -9.75 3.63
N SER A 24 3.23 -10.43 2.97
CA SER A 24 3.97 -11.56 3.56
C SER A 24 4.84 -11.16 4.76
N GLU A 25 5.27 -9.90 4.81
CA GLU A 25 6.03 -9.36 5.93
C GLU A 25 5.13 -8.95 7.11
N GLY A 26 3.80 -8.96 6.94
CA GLY A 26 2.81 -8.64 7.98
C GLY A 26 2.25 -7.22 7.90
N PHE A 27 2.43 -6.51 6.79
CA PHE A 27 1.71 -5.26 6.53
C PHE A 27 0.30 -5.53 6.03
N ARG A 28 -0.66 -4.73 6.48
CA ARG A 28 -1.97 -4.59 5.83
C ARG A 28 -1.88 -3.57 4.70
N SER A 29 -2.77 -3.68 3.73
CA SER A 29 -2.87 -2.69 2.65
C SER A 29 -4.30 -2.36 2.23
N ARG A 30 -4.48 -1.16 1.69
CA ARG A 30 -5.72 -0.69 1.05
C ARG A 30 -5.36 -0.07 -0.30
N VAL A 31 -6.04 -0.51 -1.34
CA VAL A 31 -5.82 -0.06 -2.72
C VAL A 31 -7.00 0.78 -3.17
N GLU A 32 -6.72 1.95 -3.72
CA GLU A 32 -7.71 2.85 -4.30
C GLU A 32 -7.27 3.28 -5.71
N ARG A 33 -8.19 3.20 -6.67
CA ARG A 33 -7.97 3.71 -8.03
C ARG A 33 -8.59 5.09 -8.13
N GLN A 34 -7.77 6.09 -8.44
CA GLN A 34 -8.18 7.48 -8.59
C GLN A 34 -8.59 7.78 -10.03
N LEU A 35 -9.33 8.89 -10.22
CA LEU A 35 -9.60 9.46 -11.53
C LEU A 35 -8.28 9.75 -12.25
N GLY A 36 -8.22 9.43 -13.55
CA GLY A 36 -7.00 9.55 -14.35
C GLY A 36 -6.09 8.31 -14.34
N GLY A 37 -6.53 7.19 -13.76
CA GLY A 37 -5.84 5.91 -13.86
C GLY A 37 -4.67 5.71 -12.89
N VAL A 38 -4.50 6.64 -11.96
CA VAL A 38 -3.51 6.55 -10.88
C VAL A 38 -4.01 5.60 -9.78
N TRP A 39 -3.09 4.84 -9.20
CA TRP A 39 -3.33 3.94 -8.09
C TRP A 39 -2.67 4.48 -6.83
N ILE A 40 -3.42 4.47 -5.74
CA ILE A 40 -2.93 4.78 -4.40
C ILE A 40 -3.01 3.50 -3.58
N THR A 41 -1.88 3.06 -3.04
CA THR A 41 -1.83 1.91 -2.13
C THR A 41 -1.30 2.36 -0.78
N GLN A 42 -2.11 2.22 0.26
CA GLN A 42 -1.73 2.51 1.64
C GLN A 42 -1.30 1.22 2.32
N PHE A 43 -0.22 1.28 3.11
CA PHE A 43 0.31 0.19 3.92
C PHE A 43 0.43 0.62 5.38
N TRP A 44 0.10 -0.28 6.30
CA TRP A 44 0.27 -0.08 7.74
C TRP A 44 0.49 -1.43 8.45
N ARG A 45 0.93 -1.39 9.70
CA ARG A 45 0.94 -2.54 10.61
C ARG A 45 0.06 -2.19 11.80
N ASP A 46 -0.79 -3.12 12.20
CA ASP A 46 -1.34 -3.09 13.55
C ASP A 46 -0.17 -3.53 14.45
N GLU A 47 0.04 -2.84 15.57
CA GLU A 47 1.16 -3.09 16.50
C GLU A 47 1.41 -4.57 16.81
#